data_AF-A0AAP9JGP4-F1
#
_entry.id   AF-A0AAP9JGP4-F1
#
_cell.length_a   1.000
_cell.length_b   1.000
_cell.length_c   1.000
_cell.angle_alpha   90.00
_cell.angle_beta   90.00
_cell.angle_gamma   90.00
#
_symmetry.space_group_name_H-M   'P 1'
#
loop_
_entity.id
_entity.type
_entity.pdbx_description
1 polymer ?
#
loop_
_entity_poly.entity_id
_entity_poly.type
_entity_poly.pdbx_seq_one_letter_code
_entity_poly.pdbx_strand_id
1 'polypeptide(L)'
;MASLRLSPLEWSDLRRALGLYFTATFLRSNYMLLMLACWVVAAAVTLWNIHALLRHETLAQALSHANIFNAILVIMFAQNVLQLHANNQIGGSQAPSIPGLALAEARAASIVASVTILGFAGLTSLLPVPFHDALFFVLFNAIPYAVQWYAPPREQSGKKRVAILFFGIALMVGQFALLLVSDAAYWMLTRPAVLTIPASIILFIGLIGSILSLPNRLHDSKSLAPAANEQPLPVESTRSGPVGPSAQKPLTPYQLRQMLLAPTAPVTFRTDILISLILIPVFLSVFAIIEVFLSHRSFSAAWVKSVGTGCVMLVIGDKWLLDRQHWPLLLVTGRFGSRLKFVQAVFKAKLSRMLIVTPIRVLSLVVPYAFLKPLFPADAFYDALDLIVLAVGMTLCSALPFLLLRSPAKSIVFAFNLAPVLLIQLCSPFLLSLRHAAYLAITALVLGLLSYVFAPYRISRSDWPYENE
;
A
#
# COMPACT_ATOMS: atom_id res chain seq x y z
N MET A 1 -33.97 2.34 -20.37
CA MET A 1 -32.91 3.05 -21.11
C MET A 1 -33.08 4.54 -20.85
N ALA A 2 -32.43 5.04 -19.79
CA ALA A 2 -32.50 6.45 -19.40
C ALA A 2 -31.51 7.28 -20.24
N SER A 3 -31.89 8.50 -20.58
CA SER A 3 -31.15 9.41 -21.45
C SER A 3 -29.68 9.58 -21.04
N LEU A 4 -28.75 9.26 -21.94
CA LEU A 4 -27.31 9.54 -21.86
C LEU A 4 -26.94 11.04 -21.86
N ARG A 5 -27.95 11.94 -21.75
CA ARG A 5 -27.74 13.38 -21.71
C ARG A 5 -27.68 13.84 -20.26
N LEU A 6 -26.48 14.22 -19.84
CA LEU A 6 -26.25 14.93 -18.60
C LEU A 6 -26.99 16.27 -18.66
N SER A 7 -27.67 16.65 -17.58
CA SER A 7 -28.23 18.00 -17.47
C SER A 7 -27.11 19.06 -17.51
N PRO A 8 -27.40 20.31 -17.90
CA PRO A 8 -26.38 21.38 -17.94
C PRO A 8 -25.68 21.60 -16.59
N LEU A 9 -26.43 21.41 -15.49
CA LEU A 9 -25.95 21.48 -14.12
C LEU A 9 -24.99 20.32 -13.82
N GLU A 10 -25.38 19.07 -14.11
CA GLU A 10 -24.50 17.90 -13.97
C GLU A 10 -23.22 18.01 -14.79
N TRP A 11 -23.29 18.62 -15.97
CA TRP A 11 -22.10 18.86 -16.80
C TRP A 11 -21.17 19.91 -16.18
N SER A 12 -21.74 20.96 -15.60
CA SER A 12 -20.95 21.99 -14.91
C SER A 12 -20.27 21.44 -13.65
N ASP A 13 -20.96 20.60 -12.88
CA ASP A 13 -20.43 19.95 -11.68
C ASP A 13 -19.37 18.91 -12.05
N LEU A 14 -19.62 18.09 -13.09
CA LEU A 14 -18.61 17.15 -13.60
C LEU A 14 -17.35 17.87 -14.09
N ARG A 15 -17.50 19.00 -14.80
CA ARG A 15 -16.35 19.78 -15.28
C ARG A 15 -15.55 20.37 -14.13
N ARG A 16 -16.21 20.85 -13.08
CA ARG A 16 -15.56 21.36 -11.87
C ARG A 16 -14.83 20.23 -11.13
N ALA A 17 -15.48 19.09 -10.94
CA ALA A 17 -14.89 17.90 -10.33
C ALA A 17 -13.66 17.42 -11.12
N LEU A 18 -13.75 17.29 -12.45
CA LEU A 18 -12.62 16.99 -13.32
C LEU A 18 -11.49 18.03 -13.18
N GLY A 19 -11.84 19.31 -13.10
CA GLY A 19 -10.87 20.38 -12.89
C GLY A 19 -10.04 20.19 -11.62
N LEU A 20 -10.63 19.66 -10.54
CA LEU A 20 -9.93 19.43 -9.28
C LEU A 20 -8.76 18.45 -9.44
N TYR A 21 -8.90 17.40 -10.26
CA TYR A 21 -7.83 16.43 -10.53
C TYR A 21 -6.58 17.05 -11.20
N PHE A 22 -6.71 18.23 -11.82
CA PHE A 22 -5.61 18.93 -12.48
C PHE A 22 -5.12 20.16 -11.71
N THR A 23 -5.59 20.36 -10.47
CA THR A 23 -5.24 21.54 -9.67
C THR A 23 -4.20 21.22 -8.59
N ALA A 24 -3.61 22.27 -8.02
CA ALA A 24 -2.65 22.15 -6.92
C ALA A 24 -3.25 21.47 -5.67
N THR A 25 -4.58 21.49 -5.49
CA THR A 25 -5.26 20.81 -4.38
C THR A 25 -5.17 19.29 -4.52
N PHE A 26 -5.27 18.73 -5.73
CA PHE A 26 -5.02 17.32 -5.98
C PHE A 26 -3.58 16.93 -5.62
N LEU A 27 -2.60 17.77 -5.98
CA LEU A 27 -1.20 17.53 -5.66
C LEU A 27 -0.93 17.54 -4.15
N ARG A 28 -1.48 18.53 -3.43
CA ARG A 28 -1.27 18.71 -1.98
C ARG A 28 -2.02 17.66 -1.15
N SER A 29 -3.22 17.28 -1.55
CA SER A 29 -4.06 16.30 -0.83
C SER A 29 -3.61 14.86 -1.00
N ASN A 30 -2.82 14.55 -2.04
CA ASN A 30 -2.40 13.18 -2.36
C ASN A 30 -0.94 12.91 -2.00
N TYR A 31 -0.73 12.38 -0.79
CA TYR A 31 0.61 12.02 -0.33
C TYR A 31 1.27 10.88 -1.15
N MET A 32 0.49 10.09 -1.89
CA MET A 32 1.01 8.99 -2.72
C MET A 32 1.53 9.43 -4.10
N LEU A 33 1.28 10.69 -4.50
CA LEU A 33 1.57 11.17 -5.85
C LEU A 33 3.07 11.27 -6.13
N LEU A 34 3.88 11.60 -5.12
CA LEU A 34 5.35 11.58 -5.23
C LEU A 34 5.87 10.17 -5.56
N MET A 35 5.28 9.14 -4.94
CA MET A 35 5.65 7.75 -5.19
C MET A 35 5.21 7.29 -6.58
N LEU A 36 4.01 7.71 -7.02
CA LEU A 36 3.57 7.49 -8.39
C LEU A 36 4.57 8.07 -9.40
N ALA A 37 5.08 9.29 -9.17
CA ALA A 37 6.08 9.89 -10.04
C ALA A 37 7.38 9.07 -10.09
N CYS A 38 7.87 8.56 -8.95
CA CYS A 38 9.02 7.66 -8.91
C CYS A 38 8.79 6.38 -9.73
N TRP A 39 7.62 5.75 -9.59
CA TRP A 39 7.28 4.56 -10.36
C TRP A 39 7.12 4.84 -11.85
N VAL A 40 6.57 6.00 -12.23
CA VAL A 40 6.48 6.41 -13.64
C VAL A 40 7.87 6.54 -14.26
N VAL A 41 8.82 7.16 -13.55
CA VAL A 41 10.22 7.25 -14.01
C VAL A 41 10.84 5.85 -14.10
N ALA A 42 10.68 5.01 -13.08
CA ALA A 42 11.21 3.64 -13.08
C ALA A 42 10.63 2.80 -14.23
N ALA A 43 9.32 2.92 -14.50
CA ALA A 43 8.66 2.26 -15.61
C ALA A 43 9.15 2.78 -16.96
N ALA A 44 9.35 4.09 -17.12
CA ALA A 44 9.90 4.66 -18.35
C ALA A 44 11.32 4.13 -18.64
N VAL A 45 12.19 4.06 -17.62
CA VAL A 45 13.53 3.44 -17.75
C VAL A 45 13.43 1.96 -18.10
N THR A 46 12.50 1.23 -17.47
CA THR A 46 12.29 -0.20 -17.74
C THR A 46 11.82 -0.42 -19.17
N LEU A 47 10.84 0.35 -19.63
CA LEU A 47 10.33 0.29 -21.01
C LEU A 47 11.40 0.67 -22.03
N TRP A 48 12.23 1.68 -21.72
CA TRP A 48 13.37 2.06 -22.54
C TRP A 48 14.40 0.93 -22.66
N ASN A 49 14.75 0.28 -21.55
CA ASN A 49 15.67 -0.84 -21.53
C ASN A 49 15.12 -2.03 -22.32
N ILE A 50 13.84 -2.38 -22.15
CA ILE A 50 13.17 -3.42 -22.94
C ILE A 50 13.20 -3.06 -24.43
N HIS A 51 12.88 -1.81 -24.79
CA HIS A 51 12.94 -1.35 -26.18
C HIS A 51 14.35 -1.45 -26.78
N ALA A 52 15.39 -1.15 -26.00
CA ALA A 52 16.79 -1.32 -26.43
C ALA A 52 17.16 -2.80 -26.63
N LEU A 53 16.78 -3.68 -25.70
CA LEU A 53 17.02 -5.12 -25.78
C LEU A 53 16.29 -5.76 -26.98
N LEU A 54 15.08 -5.32 -27.29
CA LEU A 54 14.29 -5.79 -28.42
C LEU A 54 14.92 -5.51 -29.79
N ARG A 55 15.97 -4.69 -29.87
CA ARG A 55 16.77 -4.52 -31.10
C ARG A 55 17.66 -5.72 -31.41
N HIS A 56 17.95 -6.53 -30.40
CA HIS A 56 18.92 -7.63 -30.47
C HIS A 56 18.37 -8.96 -29.96
N GLU A 57 17.29 -8.95 -29.16
CA GLU A 57 16.71 -10.10 -28.47
C GLU A 57 15.20 -10.22 -28.76
N THR A 58 14.66 -11.43 -28.57
CA THR A 58 13.21 -11.66 -28.62
C THR A 58 12.49 -11.04 -27.42
N LEU A 59 11.18 -10.78 -27.52
CA LEU A 59 10.38 -10.24 -26.40
C LEU A 59 10.46 -11.10 -25.13
N ALA A 60 10.47 -12.42 -25.28
CA ALA A 60 10.63 -13.33 -24.15
C ALA A 60 11.99 -13.16 -23.44
N GLN A 61 13.07 -13.03 -24.22
CA GLN A 61 14.42 -12.81 -23.69
C GLN A 61 14.55 -11.42 -23.04
N ALA A 62 14.05 -10.37 -23.69
CA ALA A 62 14.07 -9.02 -23.16
C ALA A 62 13.30 -8.89 -21.83
N LEU A 63 12.14 -9.55 -21.70
CA LEU A 63 11.35 -9.60 -20.46
C LEU A 63 12.01 -10.46 -19.36
N SER A 64 12.85 -11.42 -19.74
CA SER A 64 13.63 -12.21 -18.78
C SER A 64 14.80 -11.42 -18.18
N HIS A 65 15.38 -10.49 -18.94
CA HIS A 65 16.47 -9.61 -18.52
C HIS A 65 15.98 -8.33 -17.82
N ALA A 66 14.81 -7.81 -18.18
CA ALA A 66 14.22 -6.60 -17.62
C ALA A 66 12.80 -6.86 -17.08
N ASN A 67 12.63 -6.72 -15.77
CA ASN A 67 11.36 -6.99 -15.10
C ASN A 67 10.34 -5.86 -15.34
N ILE A 68 9.25 -6.15 -16.07
CA ILE A 68 8.15 -5.20 -16.34
C ILE A 68 7.31 -4.85 -15.08
N PHE A 69 7.64 -5.42 -13.92
CA PHE A 69 6.99 -5.16 -12.63
C PHE A 69 6.88 -3.66 -12.28
N ASN A 70 7.86 -2.84 -12.66
CA ASN A 70 7.79 -1.39 -12.45
C ASN A 70 6.60 -0.75 -13.17
N ALA A 71 6.26 -1.23 -14.37
CA ALA A 71 5.11 -0.76 -15.14
C ALA A 71 3.78 -1.14 -14.46
N ILE A 72 3.73 -2.33 -13.86
CA ILE A 72 2.58 -2.81 -13.10
C ILE A 72 2.33 -1.87 -11.91
N LEU A 73 3.38 -1.53 -11.17
CA LEU A 73 3.30 -0.65 -10.01
C LEU A 73 2.78 0.75 -10.33
N VAL A 74 3.04 1.29 -11.53
CA VAL A 74 2.47 2.58 -11.95
C VAL A 74 0.94 2.55 -11.89
N ILE A 75 0.33 1.53 -12.46
CA ILE A 75 -1.13 1.38 -12.51
C ILE A 75 -1.67 1.20 -11.08
N MET A 76 -0.99 0.39 -10.26
CA MET A 76 -1.34 0.18 -8.86
C MET A 76 -1.38 1.51 -8.08
N PHE A 77 -0.32 2.31 -8.18
CA PHE A 77 -0.23 3.58 -7.46
C PHE A 77 -1.15 4.65 -8.04
N ALA A 78 -1.37 4.66 -9.37
CA ALA A 78 -2.31 5.59 -10.01
C ALA A 78 -3.74 5.38 -9.51
N GLN A 79 -4.20 4.13 -9.44
CA GLN A 79 -5.53 3.82 -8.91
C GLN A 79 -5.66 4.16 -7.43
N ASN A 80 -4.63 3.90 -6.62
CA ASN A 80 -4.61 4.29 -5.21
C ASN A 80 -4.67 5.82 -5.02
N VAL A 81 -3.94 6.59 -5.82
CA VAL A 81 -3.97 8.07 -5.77
C VAL A 81 -5.38 8.59 -6.08
N LEU A 82 -6.00 8.07 -7.14
CA LEU A 82 -7.37 8.45 -7.51
C LEU A 82 -8.38 8.07 -6.41
N GLN A 83 -8.23 6.88 -5.84
CA GLN A 83 -9.10 6.41 -4.77
C GLN A 83 -8.97 7.25 -3.49
N LEU A 84 -7.74 7.60 -3.10
CA LEU A 84 -7.50 8.45 -1.95
C LEU A 84 -8.17 9.81 -2.14
N HIS A 85 -8.00 10.43 -3.30
CA HIS A 85 -8.62 11.72 -3.59
C HIS A 85 -10.14 11.66 -3.55
N ALA A 86 -10.75 10.74 -4.31
CA ALA A 86 -12.20 10.59 -4.38
C ALA A 86 -12.81 10.30 -3.00
N ASN A 87 -12.15 9.46 -2.18
CA ASN A 87 -12.60 9.21 -0.80
C ASN A 87 -12.55 10.45 0.07
N ASN A 88 -11.53 11.30 -0.06
CA ASN A 88 -11.43 12.52 0.73
C ASN A 88 -12.46 13.58 0.28
N GLN A 89 -12.71 13.68 -1.03
CA GLN A 89 -13.71 14.62 -1.58
C GLN A 89 -15.14 14.23 -1.20
N ILE A 90 -15.50 12.95 -1.32
CA ILE A 90 -16.85 12.47 -1.00
C ILE A 90 -17.04 12.25 0.51
N GLY A 91 -16.00 11.85 1.22
CA GLY A 91 -16.03 11.60 2.66
C GLY A 91 -15.78 12.84 3.53
N GLY A 92 -15.54 14.00 2.92
CA GLY A 92 -15.32 15.26 3.64
C GLY A 92 -16.55 15.68 4.45
N SER A 93 -16.32 16.38 5.58
CA SER A 93 -17.40 16.82 6.49
C SER A 93 -18.44 17.71 5.79
N GLN A 94 -18.02 18.49 4.79
CA GLN A 94 -18.87 19.38 4.01
C GLN A 94 -19.48 18.71 2.77
N ALA A 95 -18.98 17.54 2.37
CA ALA A 95 -19.41 16.86 1.14
C ALA A 95 -20.92 16.50 1.09
N PRO A 96 -21.56 16.05 2.20
CA PRO A 96 -23.01 15.79 2.20
C PRO A 96 -23.87 17.04 1.96
N SER A 97 -23.32 18.24 2.21
CA SER A 97 -24.06 19.50 2.07
C SER A 97 -24.12 20.02 0.63
N ILE A 98 -23.30 19.45 -0.27
CA ILE A 98 -23.24 19.84 -1.68
C ILE A 98 -24.03 18.82 -2.52
N PRO A 99 -25.24 19.15 -3.00
CA PRO A 99 -26.05 18.22 -3.76
C PRO A 99 -25.34 17.80 -5.06
N GLY A 100 -25.37 16.50 -5.38
CA GLY A 100 -24.79 15.97 -6.63
C GLY A 100 -23.27 15.79 -6.65
N LEU A 101 -22.53 16.31 -5.65
CA LEU A 101 -21.07 16.23 -5.57
C LEU A 101 -20.56 14.79 -5.65
N ALA A 102 -21.13 13.89 -4.85
CA ALA A 102 -20.65 12.51 -4.76
C ALA A 102 -20.72 11.77 -6.11
N LEU A 103 -21.80 11.99 -6.86
CA LEU A 103 -22.01 11.36 -8.17
C LEU A 103 -21.18 12.03 -9.26
N ALA A 104 -21.00 13.35 -9.21
CA ALA A 104 -20.09 14.08 -10.09
C ALA A 104 -18.63 13.64 -9.88
N GLU A 105 -18.21 13.47 -8.62
CA GLU A 105 -16.86 13.04 -8.24
C GLU A 105 -16.60 11.58 -8.64
N ALA A 106 -17.56 10.67 -8.43
CA ALA A 106 -17.43 9.28 -8.88
C ALA A 106 -17.34 9.18 -10.41
N ARG A 107 -18.09 10.01 -11.15
CA ARG A 107 -17.98 10.11 -12.62
C ARG A 107 -16.62 10.67 -13.04
N ALA A 108 -16.15 11.75 -12.40
CA ALA A 108 -14.83 12.33 -12.66
C ALA A 108 -13.71 11.31 -12.41
N ALA A 109 -13.73 10.62 -11.26
CA ALA A 109 -12.80 9.56 -10.92
C ALA A 109 -12.79 8.44 -11.97
N SER A 110 -13.97 8.03 -12.46
CA SER A 110 -14.09 7.00 -13.50
C SER A 110 -13.48 7.41 -14.83
N ILE A 111 -13.66 8.68 -15.23
CA ILE A 111 -13.08 9.24 -16.47
C ILE A 111 -11.56 9.32 -16.33
N VAL A 112 -11.06 9.86 -15.22
CA VAL A 112 -9.61 9.99 -14.99
C VAL A 112 -8.94 8.62 -14.91
N ALA A 113 -9.56 7.64 -14.23
CA ALA A 113 -9.06 6.27 -14.19
C ALA A 113 -9.01 5.63 -15.59
N SER A 114 -10.06 5.84 -16.40
CA SER A 114 -10.16 5.35 -17.78
C SER A 114 -9.07 5.96 -18.67
N VAL A 115 -8.89 7.28 -18.62
CA VAL A 115 -7.85 7.99 -19.38
C VAL A 115 -6.45 7.54 -18.94
N THR A 116 -6.23 7.33 -17.64
CA THR A 116 -4.93 6.87 -17.13
C THR A 116 -4.59 5.47 -17.64
N ILE A 117 -5.57 4.56 -17.64
CA ILE A 117 -5.37 3.19 -18.15
C ILE A 117 -5.11 3.20 -19.66
N LEU A 118 -5.90 3.94 -20.44
CA LEU A 118 -5.70 4.05 -21.89
C LEU A 118 -4.36 4.70 -22.24
N GLY A 119 -3.98 5.77 -21.52
CA GLY A 119 -2.69 6.43 -21.69
C GLY A 119 -1.52 5.49 -21.37
N PHE A 120 -1.62 4.71 -20.30
CA PHE A 120 -0.57 3.76 -19.94
C PHE A 120 -0.50 2.55 -20.89
N ALA A 121 -1.64 2.06 -21.38
CA ALA A 121 -1.69 1.06 -22.45
C ALA A 121 -1.04 1.60 -23.74
N GLY A 122 -1.29 2.88 -24.08
CA GLY A 122 -0.64 3.57 -25.19
C GLY A 122 0.88 3.65 -25.03
N LEU A 123 1.37 4.03 -23.85
CA LEU A 123 2.80 4.04 -23.54
C LEU A 123 3.41 2.63 -23.61
N THR A 124 2.69 1.61 -23.17
CA THR A 124 3.16 0.22 -23.22
C THR A 124 3.18 -0.31 -24.65
N SER A 125 2.31 0.20 -25.53
CA SER A 125 2.33 -0.09 -26.98
C SER A 125 3.47 0.57 -27.75
N LEU A 126 4.36 1.32 -27.08
CA LEU A 126 5.67 1.69 -27.64
C LEU A 126 6.62 0.48 -27.71
N LEU A 127 6.32 -0.59 -26.97
CA LEU A 127 6.87 -1.92 -27.25
C LEU A 127 6.22 -2.44 -28.55
N PRO A 128 6.88 -3.30 -29.33
CA PRO A 128 6.33 -3.95 -30.53
C PRO A 128 5.26 -4.99 -30.17
N VAL A 129 4.26 -4.57 -29.40
CA VAL A 129 3.16 -5.35 -28.86
C VAL A 129 1.86 -4.65 -29.30
N PRO A 130 0.85 -5.40 -29.78
CA PRO A 130 -0.43 -4.83 -30.16
C PRO A 130 -1.09 -4.08 -28.99
N PHE A 131 -1.78 -2.97 -29.29
CA PHE A 131 -2.45 -2.17 -28.27
C PHE A 131 -3.45 -2.98 -27.43
N HIS A 132 -4.13 -3.97 -28.01
CA HIS A 132 -5.10 -4.79 -27.28
C HIS A 132 -4.44 -5.69 -26.22
N ASP A 133 -3.22 -6.15 -26.47
CA ASP A 133 -2.44 -6.94 -25.50
C ASP A 133 -1.87 -6.04 -24.40
N ALA A 134 -1.39 -4.86 -24.77
CA ALA A 134 -1.00 -3.83 -23.81
C ALA A 134 -2.17 -3.42 -22.90
N LEU A 135 -3.36 -3.18 -23.47
CA LEU A 135 -4.55 -2.84 -22.71
C LEU A 135 -5.00 -3.97 -21.78
N PHE A 136 -4.98 -5.22 -22.26
CA PHE A 136 -5.28 -6.38 -21.45
C PHE A 136 -4.30 -6.51 -20.28
N PHE A 137 -3.00 -6.38 -20.54
CA PHE A 137 -1.96 -6.40 -19.51
C PHE A 137 -2.21 -5.34 -18.43
N VAL A 138 -2.49 -4.09 -18.83
CA VAL A 138 -2.76 -2.99 -17.91
C VAL A 138 -4.03 -3.24 -17.08
N LEU A 139 -5.12 -3.66 -17.71
CA LEU A 139 -6.40 -3.90 -17.04
C LEU A 139 -6.37 -5.10 -16.11
N PHE A 140 -5.72 -6.18 -16.54
CA PHE A 140 -5.57 -7.37 -15.73
C PHE A 140 -4.80 -7.07 -14.44
N ASN A 141 -3.75 -6.27 -14.54
CA ASN A 141 -3.00 -5.77 -13.39
C ASN A 141 -3.75 -4.72 -12.53
N ALA A 142 -4.82 -4.12 -13.07
CA ALA A 142 -5.69 -3.20 -12.32
C ALA A 142 -6.79 -3.92 -11.50
N ILE A 143 -7.02 -5.22 -11.71
CA ILE A 143 -8.11 -6.00 -11.08
C ILE A 143 -8.13 -5.89 -9.54
N PRO A 144 -7.00 -6.09 -8.82
CA PRO A 144 -6.95 -5.92 -7.36
C PRO A 144 -7.47 -4.56 -6.89
N TYR A 145 -7.30 -3.52 -7.70
CA TYR A 145 -7.69 -2.16 -7.36
C TYR A 145 -9.15 -1.90 -7.68
N ALA A 146 -9.68 -2.50 -8.75
CA ALA A 146 -11.13 -2.54 -8.96
C ALA A 146 -11.86 -3.15 -7.74
N VAL A 147 -11.28 -4.19 -7.14
CA VAL A 147 -11.77 -4.77 -5.88
C VAL A 147 -11.64 -3.78 -4.71
N GLN A 148 -10.58 -2.98 -4.63
CA GLN A 148 -10.46 -1.93 -3.59
C GLN A 148 -11.49 -0.80 -3.77
N TRP A 149 -11.85 -0.47 -5.01
CA TRP A 149 -12.96 0.44 -5.32
C TRP A 149 -14.32 -0.17 -4.91
N TYR A 150 -14.46 -1.48 -5.04
CA TYR A 150 -15.71 -2.21 -4.79
C TYR A 150 -15.87 -2.65 -3.32
N ALA A 151 -16.77 -2.00 -2.59
CA ALA A 151 -17.28 -2.52 -1.32
C ALA A 151 -18.77 -2.85 -1.46
N PRO A 152 -19.23 -4.05 -1.04
CA PRO A 152 -20.64 -4.42 -1.16
C PRO A 152 -21.50 -3.41 -0.37
N PRO A 153 -22.63 -2.93 -0.95
CA PRO A 153 -23.57 -2.05 -0.27
C PRO A 153 -23.95 -2.60 1.10
N ARG A 154 -24.00 -1.76 2.14
CA ARG A 154 -24.33 -2.21 3.51
C ARG A 154 -25.71 -2.85 3.61
N GLU A 155 -26.62 -2.54 2.68
CA GLU A 155 -27.96 -3.12 2.57
C GLU A 155 -27.99 -4.51 1.91
N GLN A 156 -26.88 -5.00 1.37
CA GLN A 156 -26.83 -6.36 0.83
C GLN A 156 -26.76 -7.42 1.93
N SER A 157 -27.39 -8.57 1.68
CA SER A 157 -27.35 -9.71 2.61
C SER A 157 -25.91 -10.08 2.95
N GLY A 158 -25.64 -10.36 4.24
CA GLY A 158 -24.29 -10.68 4.73
C GLY A 158 -23.60 -11.80 3.94
N LYS A 159 -24.37 -12.75 3.38
CA LYS A 159 -23.86 -13.83 2.51
C LYS A 159 -23.27 -13.31 1.19
N LYS A 160 -23.93 -12.35 0.51
CA LYS A 160 -23.40 -11.76 -0.73
C LYS A 160 -22.15 -10.93 -0.48
N ARG A 161 -22.14 -10.18 0.63
CA ARG A 161 -20.98 -9.40 1.07
C ARG A 161 -19.75 -10.28 1.35
N VAL A 162 -19.96 -11.42 2.01
CA VAL A 162 -18.89 -12.40 2.28
C VAL A 162 -18.38 -13.03 0.98
N ALA A 163 -19.28 -13.43 0.06
CA ALA A 163 -18.89 -14.02 -1.22
C ALA A 163 -18.06 -13.05 -2.08
N ILE A 164 -18.46 -11.78 -2.14
CA ILE A 164 -17.73 -10.72 -2.85
C ILE A 164 -16.35 -10.49 -2.23
N LEU A 165 -16.26 -10.46 -0.90
CA LEU A 165 -14.98 -10.30 -0.19
C LEU A 165 -14.03 -11.45 -0.51
N PHE A 166 -14.51 -12.71 -0.44
CA PHE A 166 -13.70 -13.88 -0.78
C PHE A 166 -13.29 -13.90 -2.25
N PHE A 167 -14.20 -13.52 -3.16
CA PHE A 167 -13.88 -13.38 -4.58
C PHE A 167 -12.79 -12.33 -4.82
N GLY A 168 -12.88 -11.18 -4.15
CA GLY A 168 -11.87 -10.14 -4.20
C GLY A 168 -10.51 -10.59 -3.67
N ILE A 169 -10.49 -11.31 -2.54
CA ILE A 169 -9.26 -11.90 -1.98
C ILE A 169 -8.67 -12.94 -2.95
N ALA A 170 -9.51 -13.82 -3.52
CA ALA A 170 -9.07 -14.82 -4.49
C ALA A 170 -8.46 -14.19 -5.76
N LEU A 171 -9.06 -13.10 -6.28
CA LEU A 171 -8.51 -12.35 -7.40
C LEU A 171 -7.17 -11.68 -7.04
N MET A 172 -7.04 -11.11 -5.84
CA MET A 172 -5.77 -10.56 -5.37
C MET A 172 -4.68 -11.62 -5.28
N VAL A 173 -5.00 -12.79 -4.70
CA VAL A 173 -4.06 -13.92 -4.59
C VAL A 173 -3.69 -14.46 -5.97
N GLY A 174 -4.66 -14.59 -6.88
CA GLY A 174 -4.43 -15.00 -8.26
C GLY A 174 -3.54 -14.03 -9.04
N GLN A 175 -3.73 -12.72 -8.87
CA GLN A 175 -2.86 -11.71 -9.49
C GLN A 175 -1.44 -11.80 -8.93
N PHE A 176 -1.29 -11.89 -7.61
CA PHE A 176 0.01 -12.04 -6.97
C PHE A 176 0.71 -13.32 -7.43
N ALA A 177 -0.03 -14.43 -7.59
CA ALA A 177 0.50 -15.67 -8.13
C ALA A 177 1.03 -15.51 -9.57
N LEU A 178 0.27 -14.81 -10.42
CA LEU A 178 0.66 -14.57 -11.82
C LEU A 178 1.85 -13.62 -11.93
N LEU A 179 1.97 -12.60 -11.07
CA LEU A 179 3.14 -11.70 -11.05
C LEU A 179 4.47 -12.40 -10.76
N LEU A 180 4.43 -13.62 -10.22
CA LEU A 180 5.61 -14.40 -9.81
C LEU A 180 6.05 -15.43 -10.84
N VAL A 181 5.23 -15.70 -11.84
CA VAL A 181 5.61 -16.54 -12.97
C VAL A 181 6.46 -15.70 -13.91
N SER A 182 7.69 -16.11 -14.19
CA SER A 182 8.62 -15.41 -15.10
C SER A 182 8.00 -15.14 -16.47
N ASP A 183 7.09 -16.01 -16.89
CA ASP A 183 6.52 -16.00 -18.23
C ASP A 183 5.10 -15.41 -18.25
N ALA A 184 4.51 -15.03 -17.11
CA ALA A 184 3.16 -14.48 -17.08
C ALA A 184 3.07 -13.11 -17.77
N ALA A 185 4.10 -12.27 -17.63
CA ALA A 185 4.16 -11.00 -18.35
C ALA A 185 4.16 -11.22 -19.86
N TYR A 186 5.00 -12.15 -20.34
CA TYR A 186 5.04 -12.55 -21.75
C TYR A 186 3.69 -13.12 -22.20
N TRP A 187 3.14 -14.05 -21.42
CA TRP A 187 1.84 -14.65 -21.65
C TRP A 187 0.71 -13.62 -21.75
N MET A 188 0.70 -12.56 -20.94
CA MET A 188 -0.33 -11.51 -21.02
C MET A 188 -0.16 -10.61 -22.25
N LEU A 189 1.07 -10.49 -22.77
CA LEU A 189 1.43 -9.59 -23.86
C LEU A 189 1.40 -10.25 -25.25
N THR A 190 1.13 -11.56 -25.35
CA THR A 190 1.16 -12.30 -26.63
C THR A 190 -0.11 -13.13 -26.87
N ARG A 191 -1.28 -12.67 -26.41
CA ARG A 191 -2.54 -13.42 -26.55
C ARG A 191 -3.28 -13.06 -27.84
N PRO A 192 -4.11 -13.97 -28.37
CA PRO A 192 -4.90 -13.64 -29.55
C PRO A 192 -5.99 -12.60 -29.19
N ALA A 193 -6.18 -11.64 -30.09
CA ALA A 193 -7.19 -10.57 -30.00
C ALA A 193 -8.60 -11.07 -29.64
N VAL A 194 -8.96 -12.27 -30.09
CA VAL A 194 -10.26 -12.92 -29.84
C VAL A 194 -10.53 -13.12 -28.34
N LEU A 195 -9.48 -13.29 -27.51
CA LEU A 195 -9.60 -13.45 -26.07
C LEU A 195 -9.41 -12.13 -25.32
N THR A 196 -8.44 -11.32 -25.74
CA THR A 196 -8.03 -10.11 -25.02
C THR A 196 -9.02 -8.96 -25.18
N ILE A 197 -9.65 -8.80 -26.35
CA ILE A 197 -10.63 -7.72 -26.58
C ILE A 197 -11.87 -7.90 -25.70
N PRO A 198 -12.58 -9.05 -25.69
CA PRO A 198 -13.74 -9.23 -24.82
C PRO A 198 -13.37 -9.16 -23.33
N ALA A 199 -12.24 -9.74 -22.94
CA ALA A 199 -11.76 -9.68 -21.56
C ALA A 199 -11.49 -8.23 -21.13
N SER A 200 -10.83 -7.43 -21.97
CA SER A 200 -10.56 -6.02 -21.69
C SER A 200 -11.85 -5.23 -21.51
N ILE A 201 -12.85 -5.43 -22.36
CA ILE A 201 -14.16 -4.77 -22.24
C ILE A 201 -14.81 -5.11 -20.89
N ILE A 202 -14.85 -6.39 -20.52
CA ILE A 202 -15.44 -6.84 -19.25
C ILE A 202 -14.70 -6.22 -18.05
N LEU A 203 -13.37 -6.25 -18.07
CA LEU A 203 -12.54 -5.68 -17.00
C LEU A 203 -12.72 -4.16 -16.87
N PHE A 204 -12.82 -3.47 -18.01
CA PHE A 204 -13.02 -2.03 -18.06
C PHE A 204 -14.39 -1.62 -17.50
N ILE A 205 -15.45 -2.32 -17.91
CA ILE A 205 -16.81 -2.11 -17.40
C ILE A 205 -16.87 -2.42 -15.90
N GLY A 206 -16.23 -3.51 -15.46
CA GLY A 206 -16.14 -3.89 -14.05
C GLY A 206 -15.46 -2.82 -13.20
N LEU A 207 -14.38 -2.21 -13.70
CA LEU A 207 -13.70 -1.11 -13.03
C LEU A 207 -14.58 0.13 -12.92
N ILE A 208 -15.22 0.56 -14.02
CA ILE A 208 -16.12 1.72 -14.03
C ILE A 208 -17.28 1.49 -13.06
N GLY A 209 -17.92 0.33 -13.10
CA GLY A 209 -19.00 -0.04 -12.18
C GLY A 209 -18.55 -0.02 -10.72
N SER A 210 -17.32 -0.44 -10.44
CA SER A 210 -16.75 -0.41 -9.09
C SER A 210 -16.55 1.02 -8.58
N ILE A 211 -16.00 1.92 -9.40
CA ILE A 211 -15.81 3.33 -9.05
C ILE A 211 -17.15 4.05 -8.84
N LEU A 212 -18.12 3.84 -9.73
CA LEU A 212 -19.44 4.46 -9.64
C LEU A 212 -20.26 3.99 -8.42
N SER A 213 -19.87 2.87 -7.79
CA SER A 213 -20.50 2.39 -6.55
C SER A 213 -20.04 3.14 -5.30
N LEU A 214 -19.02 4.00 -5.41
CA LEU A 214 -18.40 4.70 -4.28
C LEU A 214 -19.36 5.62 -3.48
N PRO A 215 -20.26 6.41 -4.09
CA PRO A 215 -21.18 7.27 -3.34
C PRO A 215 -22.11 6.50 -2.41
N ASN A 216 -22.58 5.33 -2.85
CA ASN A 216 -23.47 4.45 -2.08
C ASN A 216 -22.80 3.88 -0.82
N ARG A 217 -21.46 4.02 -0.71
CA ARG A 217 -20.69 3.62 0.48
C ARG A 217 -20.58 4.75 1.51
N LEU A 218 -20.48 5.99 1.05
CA LEU A 218 -20.07 7.13 1.89
C LEU A 218 -21.25 7.96 2.39
N HIS A 219 -22.36 8.01 1.64
CA HIS A 219 -23.58 8.67 2.07
C HIS A 219 -24.68 7.64 2.27
N ASP A 220 -25.16 7.49 3.51
CA ASP A 220 -26.44 6.82 3.79
C ASP A 220 -27.54 7.58 3.05
N SER A 221 -28.33 6.87 2.26
CA SER A 221 -29.56 7.39 1.61
C SER A 221 -30.63 7.87 2.60
N LYS A 222 -30.38 7.78 3.92
CA LYS A 222 -31.24 8.31 4.98
C LYS A 222 -30.87 9.69 5.51
N SER A 223 -29.75 10.28 5.11
CA SER A 223 -29.30 11.57 5.66
C SER A 223 -29.83 12.82 4.94
N LEU A 224 -30.67 12.67 3.91
CA LEU A 224 -31.20 13.78 3.12
C LEU A 224 -32.73 13.94 3.20
N ALA A 225 -33.38 13.35 4.21
CA ALA A 225 -34.73 13.79 4.57
C ALA A 225 -34.58 15.00 5.52
N PRO A 226 -35.07 16.20 5.16
CA PRO A 226 -35.19 17.27 6.15
C PRO A 226 -36.06 16.73 7.27
N ALA A 227 -35.54 16.73 8.49
CA ALA A 227 -36.27 16.33 9.68
C ALA A 227 -37.41 17.33 9.92
N ALA A 228 -38.52 17.17 9.20
CA ALA A 228 -39.76 17.91 9.41
C ALA A 228 -40.53 17.44 10.65
N ASN A 229 -39.91 16.60 11.48
CA ASN A 229 -40.36 16.28 12.81
C ASN A 229 -39.13 16.25 13.71
N GLU A 230 -38.76 17.41 14.25
CA GLU A 230 -38.14 17.47 15.58
C GLU A 230 -39.13 16.84 16.56
N GLN A 231 -39.10 15.51 16.65
CA GLN A 231 -39.53 14.85 17.87
C GLN A 231 -38.38 15.02 18.86
N PRO A 232 -38.63 15.60 20.05
CA PRO A 232 -37.60 15.72 21.06
C PRO A 232 -37.05 14.32 21.33
N LEU A 233 -35.72 14.20 21.28
CA LEU A 233 -35.01 12.98 21.65
C LEU A 233 -35.61 12.45 22.96
N PRO A 234 -36.07 11.19 23.02
CA PRO A 234 -36.46 10.64 24.30
C PRO A 234 -35.21 10.61 25.18
N VAL A 235 -35.27 11.37 26.26
CA VAL A 235 -34.34 11.30 27.38
C VAL A 235 -34.53 9.93 28.02
N GLU A 236 -33.90 8.91 27.46
CA GLU A 236 -33.81 7.59 28.09
C GLU A 236 -32.76 6.71 27.41
N SER A 237 -31.49 6.87 27.84
CA SER A 237 -30.81 5.78 28.54
C SER A 237 -29.44 6.23 29.07
N THR A 238 -29.46 7.17 30.02
CA THR A 238 -28.63 6.98 31.21
C THR A 238 -29.14 5.76 31.98
N ARG A 239 -29.02 4.57 31.38
CA ARG A 239 -28.92 3.35 32.16
C ARG A 239 -27.46 3.29 32.60
N SER A 240 -27.20 3.93 33.73
CA SER A 240 -26.27 3.43 34.73
C SER A 240 -26.72 2.04 35.18
N GLY A 241 -26.68 1.07 34.27
CA GLY A 241 -26.63 -0.32 34.67
C GLY A 241 -25.26 -0.54 35.31
N PRO A 242 -25.14 -1.41 36.33
CA PRO A 242 -23.83 -1.75 36.85
C PRO A 242 -23.04 -2.27 35.65
N VAL A 243 -21.96 -1.58 35.30
CA VAL A 243 -20.92 -2.13 34.45
C VAL A 243 -20.42 -3.32 35.25
N GLY A 244 -21.05 -4.48 35.04
CA GLY A 244 -20.50 -5.74 35.50
C GLY A 244 -19.04 -5.74 35.04
N PRO A 245 -18.09 -6.14 35.89
CA PRO A 245 -16.69 -6.08 35.53
C PRO A 245 -16.49 -7.03 34.36
N SER A 246 -16.63 -6.55 33.13
CA SER A 246 -15.91 -7.13 32.00
C SER A 246 -14.49 -7.02 32.49
N ALA A 247 -13.89 -8.15 32.86
CA ALA A 247 -12.54 -8.19 33.37
C ALA A 247 -11.64 -7.62 32.26
N GLN A 248 -11.46 -6.29 32.27
CA GLN A 248 -10.52 -5.59 31.45
C GLN A 248 -9.19 -6.12 31.94
N LYS A 249 -8.70 -7.18 31.26
CA LYS A 249 -7.39 -7.73 31.55
C LYS A 249 -6.44 -6.54 31.56
N PRO A 250 -5.71 -6.32 32.67
CA PRO A 250 -4.82 -5.17 32.76
C PRO A 250 -3.90 -5.20 31.54
N LEU A 251 -3.91 -4.10 30.78
CA LEU A 251 -3.07 -3.98 29.60
C LEU A 251 -1.62 -4.14 30.03
N THR A 252 -0.91 -5.06 29.38
CA THR A 252 0.51 -5.27 29.68
C THR A 252 1.32 -4.02 29.34
N PRO A 253 2.47 -3.77 30.01
CA PRO A 253 3.36 -2.67 29.67
C PRO A 253 3.78 -2.64 28.20
N TYR A 254 3.91 -3.82 27.57
CA TYR A 254 4.17 -3.93 26.13
C TYR A 254 3.01 -3.38 25.30
N GLN A 255 1.77 -3.80 25.57
CA GLN A 255 0.58 -3.33 24.86
C GLN A 255 0.40 -1.82 24.99
N LEU A 256 0.63 -1.26 26.18
CA LEU A 256 0.56 0.19 26.41
C LEU A 256 1.60 0.96 25.58
N ARG A 257 2.81 0.42 25.41
CA ARG A 257 3.82 1.02 24.52
C ARG A 257 3.42 0.88 23.05
N GLN A 258 2.82 -0.25 22.67
CA GLN A 258 2.36 -0.45 21.31
C GLN A 258 1.22 0.48 20.93
N MET A 259 0.33 0.81 21.85
CA MET A 259 -0.76 1.78 21.61
C MET A 259 -0.26 3.16 21.16
N LEU A 260 0.97 3.56 21.53
CA LEU A 260 1.60 4.79 21.05
C LEU A 260 1.79 4.79 19.52
N LEU A 261 1.93 3.61 18.91
CA LEU A 261 2.15 3.42 17.48
C LEU A 261 0.84 3.22 16.69
N ALA A 262 -0.34 3.36 17.33
CA ALA A 262 -1.67 3.07 16.76
C ALA A 262 -1.76 1.77 15.93
N PRO A 263 -1.45 0.61 16.51
CA PRO A 263 -1.66 -0.63 15.83
C PRO A 263 -3.17 -0.82 15.59
N THR A 264 -3.53 -1.32 14.40
CA THR A 264 -4.91 -1.59 14.00
C THR A 264 -5.66 -2.52 14.96
N ALA A 265 -4.93 -3.30 15.77
CA ALA A 265 -5.43 -4.03 16.92
C ALA A 265 -4.36 -4.04 18.04
N PRO A 266 -4.74 -4.12 19.33
CA PRO A 266 -3.77 -4.24 20.42
C PRO A 266 -2.98 -5.55 20.31
N VAL A 267 -1.74 -5.47 19.82
CA VAL A 267 -0.88 -6.63 19.63
C VAL A 267 -0.17 -6.97 20.94
N THR A 268 -0.36 -8.20 21.41
CA THR A 268 0.44 -8.74 22.52
C THR A 268 1.86 -9.07 22.05
N PHE A 269 2.81 -9.15 22.97
CA PHE A 269 4.17 -9.57 22.67
C PHE A 269 4.21 -10.95 21.98
N ARG A 270 3.45 -11.92 22.52
CA ARG A 270 3.33 -13.27 21.97
C ARG A 270 2.80 -13.26 20.52
N THR A 271 1.77 -12.46 20.25
CA THR A 271 1.21 -12.36 18.89
C THR A 271 2.17 -11.69 17.92
N ASP A 272 2.91 -10.66 18.33
CA ASP A 272 3.92 -10.01 17.47
C ASP A 272 5.05 -11.00 17.10
N ILE A 273 5.50 -11.84 18.04
CA ILE A 273 6.50 -12.88 17.79
C ILE A 273 5.97 -13.95 16.83
N LEU A 274 4.79 -14.51 17.12
CA LEU A 274 4.22 -15.58 16.31
C LEU A 274 3.97 -15.12 14.86
N ILE A 275 3.41 -13.92 14.69
CA ILE A 275 3.22 -13.34 13.35
C ILE A 275 4.58 -13.16 12.68
N SER A 276 5.58 -12.59 13.36
CA SER A 276 6.89 -12.33 12.76
C SER A 276 7.66 -13.60 12.39
N LEU A 277 7.46 -14.69 13.14
CA LEU A 277 8.10 -15.97 12.90
C LEU A 277 7.43 -16.73 11.75
N ILE A 278 6.09 -16.69 11.66
CA ILE A 278 5.33 -17.55 10.75
C ILE A 278 5.04 -16.86 9.42
N LEU A 279 4.80 -15.54 9.42
CA LEU A 279 4.33 -14.80 8.26
C LEU A 279 5.25 -14.97 7.04
N ILE A 280 6.55 -14.69 7.22
CA ILE A 280 7.51 -14.69 6.12
C ILE A 280 7.70 -16.10 5.51
N PRO A 281 7.99 -17.16 6.30
CA PRO A 281 8.10 -18.50 5.74
C PRO A 281 6.82 -18.97 5.05
N VAL A 282 5.64 -18.73 5.65
CA VAL A 282 4.37 -19.18 5.08
C VAL A 282 4.09 -18.49 3.76
N PHE A 283 4.25 -17.16 3.69
CA PHE A 283 4.09 -16.42 2.44
C PHE A 283 5.05 -16.91 1.36
N LEU A 284 6.33 -17.08 1.69
CA LEU A 284 7.33 -17.61 0.73
C LEU A 284 7.05 -19.05 0.31
N SER A 285 6.53 -19.88 1.21
CA SER A 285 6.18 -21.27 0.89
C SER A 285 4.97 -21.36 -0.02
N VAL A 286 3.96 -20.52 0.20
CA VAL A 286 2.80 -20.38 -0.70
C VAL A 286 3.28 -19.92 -2.07
N PHE A 287 4.18 -18.92 -2.13
CA PHE A 287 4.75 -18.46 -3.39
C PHE A 287 5.57 -19.54 -4.10
N ALA A 288 6.39 -20.27 -3.39
CA ALA A 288 7.16 -21.37 -3.95
C ALA A 288 6.26 -22.50 -4.48
N ILE A 289 5.18 -22.85 -3.78
CA ILE A 289 4.20 -23.84 -4.25
C ILE A 289 3.55 -23.39 -5.56
N ILE A 290 3.12 -22.13 -5.64
CA ILE A 290 2.55 -21.55 -6.86
C ILE A 290 3.56 -21.62 -8.02
N GLU A 291 4.82 -21.23 -7.78
CA GLU A 291 5.86 -21.26 -8.80
C GLU A 291 6.21 -22.70 -9.23
N VAL A 292 6.16 -23.69 -8.33
CA VAL A 292 6.30 -25.12 -8.67
C VAL A 292 5.21 -25.56 -9.64
N PHE A 293 3.95 -25.19 -9.37
CA PHE A 293 2.82 -25.52 -10.25
C PHE A 293 2.91 -24.85 -11.62
N LEU A 294 3.51 -23.67 -11.71
CA LEU A 294 3.48 -22.84 -12.93
C LEU A 294 4.77 -22.88 -13.76
N SER A 295 5.91 -23.21 -13.17
CA SER A 295 7.23 -23.17 -13.83
C SER A 295 7.99 -24.50 -13.81
N HIS A 296 7.38 -25.57 -13.29
CA HIS A 296 7.97 -26.91 -13.13
C HIS A 296 9.31 -26.94 -12.36
N ARG A 297 9.66 -25.87 -11.65
CA ARG A 297 10.86 -25.80 -10.80
C ARG A 297 10.66 -26.64 -9.55
N SER A 298 11.76 -27.12 -8.97
CA SER A 298 11.71 -27.74 -7.64
C SER A 298 11.31 -26.70 -6.59
N PHE A 299 10.60 -27.14 -5.54
CA PHE A 299 10.17 -26.26 -4.46
C PHE A 299 11.34 -25.49 -3.84
N SER A 300 12.49 -26.14 -3.64
CA SER A 300 13.71 -25.50 -3.13
C SER A 300 14.18 -24.36 -4.05
N ALA A 301 14.26 -24.60 -5.37
CA ALA A 301 14.70 -23.58 -6.32
C ALA A 301 13.75 -22.38 -6.40
N ALA A 302 12.43 -22.62 -6.36
CA ALA A 302 11.41 -21.57 -6.33
C ALA A 302 11.46 -20.74 -5.03
N TRP A 303 11.63 -21.42 -3.89
CA TRP A 303 11.72 -20.76 -2.59
C TRP A 303 12.98 -19.88 -2.48
N VAL A 304 14.13 -20.41 -2.88
CA VAL A 304 15.44 -19.71 -2.87
C VAL A 304 15.40 -18.46 -3.75
N LYS A 305 14.77 -18.53 -4.94
CA LYS A 305 14.57 -17.37 -5.82
C LYS A 305 13.68 -16.31 -5.19
N SER A 306 12.68 -16.71 -4.42
CA SER A 306 11.69 -15.82 -3.80
C SER A 306 12.25 -15.04 -2.58
N VAL A 307 13.41 -15.40 -2.05
CA VAL A 307 14.01 -14.74 -0.87
C VAL A 307 14.32 -13.27 -1.09
N GLY A 308 14.76 -12.86 -2.29
CA GLY A 308 14.98 -11.44 -2.61
C GLY A 308 13.71 -10.62 -2.44
N THR A 309 12.56 -11.16 -2.88
CA THR A 309 11.23 -10.58 -2.67
C THR A 309 10.80 -10.69 -1.21
N GLY A 310 11.16 -11.77 -0.50
CA GLY A 310 10.90 -11.98 0.92
C GLY A 310 11.55 -10.93 1.83
N CYS A 311 12.72 -10.40 1.46
CA CYS A 311 13.42 -9.35 2.22
C CYS A 311 12.57 -8.08 2.38
N VAL A 312 11.69 -7.81 1.43
CA VAL A 312 10.75 -6.69 1.48
C VAL A 312 9.83 -6.77 2.70
N MET A 313 9.42 -7.99 3.09
CA MET A 313 8.55 -8.21 4.24
C MET A 313 9.22 -7.88 5.58
N LEU A 314 10.54 -7.72 5.60
CA LEU A 314 11.27 -7.24 6.78
C LEU A 314 10.85 -5.81 7.15
N VAL A 315 10.56 -4.97 6.14
CA VAL A 315 10.35 -3.52 6.31
C VAL A 315 8.97 -3.02 5.84
N ILE A 316 8.18 -3.84 5.13
CA ILE A 316 6.78 -3.49 4.82
C ILE A 316 5.94 -3.31 6.09
N GLY A 317 5.14 -2.25 6.12
CA GLY A 317 3.93 -2.17 6.94
C GLY A 317 3.96 -1.19 8.10
N ASP A 318 4.87 -0.23 8.11
CA ASP A 318 5.10 0.58 9.30
C ASP A 318 4.71 2.07 9.15
N LYS A 319 3.42 2.37 9.24
CA LYS A 319 2.87 3.73 9.09
C LYS A 319 2.94 4.59 10.36
N TRP A 320 3.80 4.23 11.32
CA TRP A 320 3.79 4.81 12.67
C TRP A 320 3.96 6.35 12.73
N LEU A 321 4.62 6.97 11.75
CA LEU A 321 4.73 8.44 11.61
C LEU A 321 3.68 9.07 10.69
N LEU A 322 3.00 8.27 9.88
CA LEU A 322 1.97 8.74 8.94
C LEU A 322 0.59 8.80 9.60
N ASP A 323 0.31 7.87 10.50
CA ASP A 323 -0.95 7.78 11.25
C ASP A 323 -0.74 8.40 12.64
N ARG A 324 -0.71 9.74 12.72
CA ARG A 324 -0.51 10.52 13.97
C ARG A 324 -1.81 11.07 14.56
N GLN A 325 -2.96 10.65 14.04
CA GLN A 325 -4.27 11.21 14.39
C GLN A 325 -4.61 11.06 15.88
N HIS A 326 -4.10 10.00 16.52
CA HIS A 326 -4.30 9.70 17.94
C HIS A 326 -3.29 10.39 18.87
N TRP A 327 -2.22 11.01 18.35
CA TRP A 327 -1.16 11.62 19.16
C TRP A 327 -1.65 12.78 20.03
N PRO A 328 -2.49 13.71 19.54
CA PRO A 328 -3.05 14.77 20.38
C PRO A 328 -3.85 14.21 21.56
N LEU A 329 -4.71 13.21 21.31
CA LEU A 329 -5.53 12.56 22.34
C LEU A 329 -4.64 11.89 23.41
N LEU A 330 -3.59 11.19 22.99
CA LEU A 330 -2.63 10.57 23.91
C LEU A 330 -1.82 11.60 24.71
N LEU A 331 -1.48 12.74 24.10
CA LEU A 331 -0.76 13.81 24.78
C LEU A 331 -1.62 14.48 25.87
N VAL A 332 -2.89 14.73 25.57
CA VAL A 332 -3.86 15.37 26.50
C VAL A 332 -4.08 14.55 27.78
N THR A 333 -3.79 13.24 27.76
CA THR A 333 -3.81 12.41 28.99
C THR A 333 -2.83 12.88 30.07
N GLY A 334 -1.90 13.79 29.76
CA GLY A 334 -0.97 14.39 30.74
C GLY A 334 0.17 13.48 31.16
N ARG A 335 0.12 12.17 30.84
CA ARG A 335 1.09 11.15 31.26
C ARG A 335 2.56 11.48 30.95
N PHE A 336 2.81 12.22 29.88
CA PHE A 336 4.17 12.48 29.38
C PHE A 336 4.71 13.86 29.78
N GLY A 337 3.87 14.74 30.32
CA GLY A 337 4.20 16.09 30.79
C GLY A 337 4.61 17.11 29.71
N SER A 338 5.23 16.68 28.60
CA SER A 338 5.62 17.57 27.50
C SER A 338 5.55 16.87 26.14
N ARG A 339 5.39 17.68 25.07
CA ARG A 339 5.41 17.20 23.68
C ARG A 339 6.70 16.43 23.35
N LEU A 340 7.85 16.91 23.82
CA LEU A 340 9.13 16.26 23.56
C LEU A 340 9.23 14.88 24.21
N LYS A 341 8.90 14.78 25.51
CA LYS A 341 8.91 13.49 26.23
C LYS A 341 7.94 12.48 25.63
N PHE A 342 6.80 12.95 25.13
CA PHE A 342 5.86 12.11 24.39
C PHE A 342 6.49 11.54 23.12
N VAL A 343 7.04 12.39 22.24
CA VAL A 343 7.66 11.92 20.99
C VAL A 343 8.84 10.99 21.26
N GLN A 344 9.69 11.31 22.24
CA GLN A 344 10.78 10.42 22.65
C GLN A 344 10.26 9.06 23.13
N ALA A 345 9.13 9.02 23.83
CA ALA A 345 8.49 7.77 24.22
C ALA A 345 7.96 6.98 23.03
N VAL A 346 7.39 7.64 22.01
CA VAL A 346 6.98 7.00 20.74
C VAL A 346 8.19 6.39 20.03
N PHE A 347 9.29 7.16 19.87
CA PHE A 347 10.53 6.66 19.25
C PHE A 347 11.15 5.50 20.03
N LYS A 348 11.14 5.56 21.37
CA LYS A 348 11.63 4.47 22.23
C LYS A 348 10.76 3.22 22.11
N ALA A 349 9.43 3.38 22.08
CA ALA A 349 8.51 2.26 21.85
C ALA A 349 8.74 1.64 20.47
N LYS A 350 9.02 2.49 19.48
CA LYS A 350 9.30 2.06 18.11
C LYS A 350 10.57 1.24 18.00
N LEU A 351 11.68 1.78 18.49
CA LEU A 351 12.97 1.10 18.52
C LEU A 351 12.87 -0.21 19.30
N SER A 352 12.21 -0.19 20.47
CA SER A 352 12.00 -1.39 21.30
C SER A 352 11.25 -2.49 20.56
N ARG A 353 10.24 -2.17 19.74
CA ARG A 353 9.55 -3.17 18.92
C ARG A 353 10.46 -3.72 17.82
N MET A 354 11.18 -2.83 17.13
CA MET A 354 12.02 -3.22 16.00
C MET A 354 13.19 -4.10 16.42
N LEU A 355 13.82 -3.83 17.55
CA LEU A 355 14.89 -4.68 18.10
C LEU A 355 14.41 -6.11 18.47
N ILE A 356 13.11 -6.32 18.65
CA ILE A 356 12.53 -7.63 18.95
C ILE A 356 12.05 -8.30 17.66
N VAL A 357 11.26 -7.58 16.87
CA VAL A 357 10.56 -8.11 15.71
C VAL A 357 11.51 -8.36 14.54
N THR A 358 12.44 -7.43 14.27
CA THR A 358 13.33 -7.52 13.10
C THR A 358 14.24 -8.73 13.14
N PRO A 359 14.95 -9.06 14.26
CA PRO A 359 15.73 -10.29 14.34
C PRO A 359 14.90 -11.55 14.09
N ILE A 360 13.69 -11.62 14.64
CA ILE A 360 12.80 -12.78 14.45
C ILE A 360 12.40 -12.92 12.98
N ARG A 361 12.08 -11.80 12.31
CA ARG A 361 11.75 -11.78 10.87
C ARG A 361 12.93 -12.14 9.98
N VAL A 362 14.14 -11.70 10.33
CA VAL A 362 15.35 -12.06 9.58
C VAL A 362 15.67 -13.53 9.78
N LEU A 363 15.61 -14.03 11.01
CA LEU A 363 15.83 -15.46 11.28
C LEU A 363 14.79 -16.34 10.60
N SER A 364 13.51 -15.93 10.56
CA SER A 364 12.48 -16.68 9.84
C SER A 364 12.69 -16.71 8.32
N LEU A 365 13.48 -15.79 7.77
CA LEU A 365 13.90 -15.79 6.36
C LEU A 365 15.20 -16.59 6.13
N VAL A 366 16.24 -16.31 6.92
CA VAL A 366 17.60 -16.83 6.71
C VAL A 366 17.69 -18.32 7.08
N VAL A 367 17.01 -18.75 8.14
CA VAL A 367 17.08 -20.16 8.58
C VAL A 367 16.56 -21.11 7.50
N PRO A 368 15.34 -20.94 6.95
CA PRO A 368 14.89 -21.80 5.85
C PRO A 368 15.73 -21.65 4.58
N TYR A 369 16.26 -20.44 4.30
CA TYR A 369 17.15 -20.22 3.16
C TYR A 369 18.42 -21.05 3.24
N ALA A 370 19.10 -21.03 4.40
CA ALA A 370 20.33 -21.78 4.63
C ALA A 370 20.11 -23.31 4.62
N PHE A 371 18.90 -23.77 4.98
CA PHE A 371 18.53 -25.18 4.85
C PHE A 371 18.30 -25.59 3.39
N LEU A 372 17.68 -24.73 2.57
CA LEU A 372 17.31 -25.03 1.19
C LEU A 372 18.44 -24.82 0.18
N LYS A 373 19.31 -23.85 0.44
CA LYS A 373 20.55 -23.59 -0.30
C LYS A 373 21.70 -23.85 0.66
N PRO A 374 22.53 -24.89 0.46
CA PRO A 374 23.61 -25.22 1.38
C PRO A 374 24.64 -24.08 1.40
N LEU A 375 24.50 -23.20 2.39
CA LEU A 375 25.40 -22.10 2.69
C LEU A 375 26.26 -22.50 3.89
N PHE A 376 27.48 -21.98 3.94
CA PHE A 376 28.29 -22.11 5.13
C PHE A 376 27.58 -21.37 6.29
N PRO A 377 27.48 -21.97 7.49
CA PRO A 377 26.79 -21.34 8.62
C PRO A 377 27.33 -19.95 8.98
N ALA A 378 28.62 -19.70 8.74
CA ALA A 378 29.25 -18.40 8.94
C ALA A 378 28.69 -17.33 8.00
N ASP A 379 28.53 -17.64 6.71
CA ASP A 379 27.99 -16.70 5.73
C ASP A 379 26.53 -16.36 6.02
N ALA A 380 25.73 -17.37 6.37
CA ALA A 380 24.34 -17.17 6.77
C ALA A 380 24.21 -16.30 8.03
N PHE A 381 25.16 -16.40 8.97
CA PHE A 381 25.21 -15.55 10.15
C PHE A 381 25.52 -14.09 9.80
N TYR A 382 26.49 -13.84 8.92
CA TYR A 382 26.82 -12.49 8.46
C TYR A 382 25.68 -11.86 7.66
N ASP A 383 25.05 -12.61 6.76
CA ASP A 383 23.87 -12.15 6.02
C ASP A 383 22.72 -11.77 6.96
N ALA A 384 22.48 -12.57 8.01
CA ALA A 384 21.48 -12.25 9.02
C ALA A 384 21.82 -10.97 9.79
N LEU A 385 23.08 -10.79 10.18
CA LEU A 385 23.54 -9.60 10.89
C LEU A 385 23.32 -8.33 10.04
N ASP A 386 23.77 -8.36 8.79
CA ASP A 386 23.65 -7.22 7.87
C ASP A 386 22.18 -6.87 7.61
N LEU A 387 21.31 -7.89 7.41
CA LEU A 387 19.88 -7.68 7.24
C LEU A 387 19.21 -7.08 8.49
N ILE A 388 19.60 -7.51 9.69
CA ILE A 388 19.07 -6.95 10.94
C ILE A 388 19.46 -5.49 11.06
N VAL A 389 20.75 -5.17 10.89
CA VAL A 389 21.26 -3.80 11.01
C VAL A 389 20.61 -2.90 9.96
N LEU A 390 20.54 -3.34 8.71
CA LEU A 390 19.90 -2.63 7.62
C LEU A 390 18.41 -2.38 7.92
N ALA A 391 17.64 -3.42 8.25
CA ALA A 391 16.20 -3.28 8.50
C ALA A 391 15.91 -2.39 9.71
N VAL A 392 16.66 -2.50 10.81
CA VAL A 392 16.50 -1.62 11.98
C VAL A 392 16.81 -0.16 11.61
N GLY A 393 17.95 0.11 10.96
CA GLY A 393 18.33 1.46 10.55
C GLY A 393 17.27 2.11 9.63
N MET A 394 16.84 1.37 8.61
CA MET A 394 15.91 1.87 7.61
C MET A 394 14.50 2.17 8.15
N THR A 395 14.02 1.46 9.16
CA THR A 395 12.69 1.75 9.78
C THR A 395 12.64 3.14 10.42
N LEU A 396 13.78 3.64 10.92
CA LEU A 396 13.90 4.96 11.56
C LEU A 396 14.15 6.09 10.55
N CYS A 397 14.62 5.77 9.34
CA CYS A 397 14.83 6.74 8.26
C CYS A 397 13.52 7.43 7.81
N SER A 398 12.36 6.87 8.13
CA SER A 398 11.05 7.52 7.92
C SER A 398 10.95 8.88 8.63
N ALA A 399 11.73 9.12 9.68
CA ALA A 399 11.79 10.40 10.40
C ALA A 399 12.81 11.40 9.83
N LEU A 400 13.66 10.99 8.89
CA LEU A 400 14.75 11.81 8.33
C LEU A 400 14.26 13.13 7.70
N PRO A 401 13.09 13.20 7.02
CA PRO A 401 12.57 14.46 6.49
C PRO A 401 12.39 15.56 7.55
N PHE A 402 12.15 15.21 8.81
CA PHE A 402 12.00 16.19 9.90
C PHE A 402 13.33 16.79 10.35
N LEU A 403 14.47 16.20 9.96
CA LEU A 403 15.79 16.80 10.18
C LEU A 403 16.08 17.90 9.16
N LEU A 404 15.64 17.68 7.92
CA LEU A 404 15.90 18.57 6.79
C LEU A 404 14.85 19.68 6.67
N LEU A 405 13.60 19.38 7.01
CA LEU A 405 12.46 20.28 6.87
C LEU A 405 11.78 20.53 8.22
N ARG A 406 11.36 21.77 8.46
CA ARG A 406 10.65 22.16 9.70
C ARG A 406 9.29 21.46 9.85
N SER A 407 8.60 21.26 8.74
CA SER A 407 7.28 20.61 8.64
C SER A 407 7.18 19.85 7.31
N PRO A 408 7.80 18.65 7.19
CA PRO A 408 7.79 17.90 5.93
C PRO A 408 6.36 17.50 5.55
N ALA A 409 6.01 17.64 4.27
CA ALA A 409 4.73 17.18 3.76
C ALA A 409 4.55 15.66 3.96
N LYS A 410 3.31 15.21 4.15
CA LYS A 410 2.99 13.78 4.34
C LYS A 410 3.49 12.90 3.18
N SER A 411 3.54 13.44 1.96
CA SER A 411 4.11 12.78 0.78
C SER A 411 5.58 12.44 0.92
N ILE A 412 6.36 13.36 1.47
CA ILE A 412 7.80 13.19 1.67
C ILE A 412 8.03 12.12 2.74
N VAL A 413 7.30 12.19 3.87
CA VAL A 413 7.39 11.15 4.91
C VAL A 413 6.96 9.78 4.38
N PHE A 414 5.95 9.72 3.52
CA PHE A 414 5.50 8.48 2.89
C PHE A 414 6.57 7.90 1.94
N ALA A 415 7.23 8.73 1.14
CA ALA A 415 8.31 8.30 0.27
C ALA A 415 9.50 7.75 1.07
N PHE A 416 9.90 8.41 2.15
CA PHE A 416 10.97 7.93 3.04
C PHE A 416 10.60 6.65 3.82
N ASN A 417 9.30 6.34 3.95
CA ASN A 417 8.84 5.08 4.52
C ASN A 417 8.90 3.91 3.52
N LEU A 418 8.79 4.20 2.21
CA LEU A 418 8.85 3.21 1.14
C LEU A 418 10.26 3.06 0.52
N ALA A 419 11.12 4.08 0.60
CA ALA A 419 12.50 4.01 0.14
C ALA A 419 13.29 2.79 0.70
N PRO A 420 13.10 2.39 1.98
CA PRO A 420 13.65 1.13 2.50
C PRO A 420 13.28 -0.12 1.72
N VAL A 421 12.02 -0.22 1.25
CA VAL A 421 11.55 -1.38 0.49
C VAL A 421 12.30 -1.48 -0.84
N LEU A 422 12.48 -0.35 -1.53
CA LEU A 422 13.23 -0.26 -2.78
C LEU A 422 14.70 -0.59 -2.58
N LEU A 423 15.33 -0.01 -1.55
CA LEU A 423 16.75 -0.22 -1.27
C LEU A 423 17.03 -1.66 -0.85
N ILE A 424 16.16 -2.29 -0.07
CA ILE A 424 16.32 -3.71 0.30
C ILE A 424 16.13 -4.63 -0.91
N GLN A 425 15.26 -4.31 -1.86
CA GLN A 425 15.15 -5.08 -3.11
C GLN A 425 16.41 -4.95 -3.98
N LEU A 426 16.90 -3.73 -4.15
CA LEU A 426 18.06 -3.45 -5.01
C LEU A 426 19.38 -3.88 -4.38
N CYS A 427 19.43 -3.97 -3.05
CA CYS A 427 20.67 -4.14 -2.30
C CYS A 427 20.67 -5.28 -1.30
N SER A 428 19.77 -6.27 -1.43
CA SER A 428 19.80 -7.42 -0.53
C SER A 428 21.16 -8.14 -0.60
N PRO A 429 21.69 -8.65 0.54
CA PRO A 429 22.93 -9.44 0.57
C PRO A 429 22.83 -10.74 -0.24
N PHE A 430 21.61 -11.17 -0.58
CA PHE A 430 21.37 -12.30 -1.48
C PHE A 430 21.63 -11.96 -2.97
N LEU A 431 21.74 -10.67 -3.31
CA LEU A 431 21.98 -10.16 -4.66
C LEU A 431 23.33 -9.43 -4.79
N LEU A 432 23.81 -8.79 -3.71
CA LEU A 432 25.10 -8.10 -3.65
C LEU A 432 26.16 -8.96 -2.97
N SER A 433 27.44 -8.70 -3.23
CA SER A 433 28.50 -9.28 -2.40
C SER A 433 28.43 -8.73 -0.97
N LEU A 434 28.70 -9.59 0.03
CA LEU A 434 28.70 -9.28 1.48
C LEU A 434 29.31 -7.91 1.82
N ARG A 435 30.40 -7.53 1.16
CA ARG A 435 31.09 -6.25 1.37
C ARG A 435 30.23 -5.02 1.09
N HIS A 436 29.40 -5.05 0.04
CA HIS A 436 28.53 -3.91 -0.32
C HIS A 436 27.29 -3.84 0.57
N ALA A 437 26.75 -5.00 0.98
CA ALA A 437 25.64 -5.07 1.92
C ALA A 437 26.01 -4.47 3.29
N ALA A 438 27.21 -4.77 3.80
CA ALA A 438 27.71 -4.21 5.05
C ALA A 438 27.82 -2.67 5.03
N TYR A 439 28.34 -2.07 3.95
CA TYR A 439 28.40 -0.61 3.82
C TYR A 439 27.00 0.02 3.85
N LEU A 440 26.03 -0.58 3.16
CA LEU A 440 24.65 -0.09 3.16
C LEU A 440 23.99 -0.26 4.54
N ALA A 441 24.21 -1.38 5.22
CA ALA A 441 23.72 -1.59 6.57
C ALA A 441 24.27 -0.53 7.55
N ILE A 442 25.57 -0.24 7.48
CA ILE A 442 26.20 0.81 8.32
C ILE A 442 25.62 2.19 8.02
N THR A 443 25.50 2.57 6.74
CA THR A 443 24.93 3.88 6.37
C THR A 443 23.48 4.02 6.86
N ALA A 444 22.65 2.98 6.69
CA ALA A 444 21.30 2.95 7.20
C ALA A 444 21.24 3.07 8.72
N LEU A 445 22.15 2.40 9.44
CA LEU A 445 22.24 2.48 10.89
C LEU A 445 22.60 3.89 11.35
N VAL A 446 23.58 4.53 10.71
CA VAL A 446 23.98 5.91 11.03
C VAL A 446 22.83 6.88 10.79
N LEU A 447 22.16 6.79 9.63
CA LEU A 447 21.01 7.64 9.32
C LEU A 447 19.83 7.40 10.27
N GLY A 448 19.58 6.14 10.64
CA GLY A 448 18.56 5.76 11.61
C GLY A 448 18.87 6.29 13.02
N LEU A 449 20.14 6.24 13.44
CA LEU A 449 20.59 6.78 14.72
C LEU A 449 20.45 8.30 14.78
N LEU A 450 20.88 9.00 13.73
CA LEU A 450 20.70 10.45 13.62
C LEU A 450 19.21 10.82 13.70
N SER A 451 18.36 10.07 13.00
CA SER A 451 16.91 10.25 13.04
C SER A 451 16.34 9.99 14.45
N TYR A 452 16.79 8.95 15.13
CA TYR A 452 16.34 8.63 16.49
C TYR A 452 16.71 9.70 17.52
N VAL A 453 17.92 10.26 17.42
CA VAL A 453 18.42 11.26 18.38
C VAL A 453 17.84 12.64 18.11
N PHE A 454 17.83 13.10 16.85
CA PHE A 454 17.53 14.50 16.53
C PHE A 454 16.09 14.74 16.08
N ALA A 455 15.43 13.78 15.43
CA ALA A 455 14.08 13.99 14.90
C ALA A 455 13.04 14.25 16.00
N PRO A 456 13.10 13.65 17.21
CA PRO A 456 12.13 13.94 18.27
C PRO A 456 12.04 15.43 18.63
N TYR A 457 13.17 16.14 18.63
CA TYR A 457 13.21 17.58 18.92
C TYR A 457 12.49 18.40 17.86
N ARG A 458 12.70 18.07 16.58
CA ARG A 458 12.06 18.75 15.45
C ARG A 458 10.57 18.42 15.37
N ILE A 459 10.23 17.14 15.48
CA ILE A 459 8.85 16.66 15.46
C ILE A 459 8.06 17.29 16.61
N SER A 460 8.62 17.40 17.83
CA SER A 460 7.95 18.03 18.99
C SER A 460 7.47 19.47 18.77
N ARG A 461 8.06 20.16 17.79
CA ARG A 461 7.78 21.55 17.42
C ARG A 461 6.94 21.68 16.15
N SER A 462 6.61 20.57 15.47
CA SER A 462 5.75 20.55 14.29
C SER A 462 4.27 20.41 14.70
N ASP A 463 3.36 20.85 13.84
CA ASP A 463 1.92 20.69 14.07
C ASP A 463 1.49 19.22 13.94
N TRP A 464 0.66 18.79 14.89
CA TRP A 464 0.03 17.48 14.93
C TRP A 464 -1.47 17.62 15.24
N PRO A 465 -2.36 16.90 14.54
CA PRO A 465 -2.07 15.96 13.44
C PRO A 465 -1.64 16.71 12.16
N TYR A 466 -1.22 15.99 11.12
CA TYR A 466 -1.14 16.59 9.78
C TYR A 466 -2.54 17.12 9.46
N GLU A 467 -2.72 18.44 9.41
CA GLU A 467 -3.96 19.04 8.92
C GLU A 467 -4.21 18.50 7.51
N ASN A 468 -5.24 17.66 7.41
CA ASN A 468 -5.90 17.31 6.17
C ASN A 468 -7.26 18.01 6.24
N GLU A 469 -7.28 19.33 6.03
CA GLU A 469 -8.45 19.91 5.38
C GLU A 469 -8.23 19.88 3.87
#